data_AF-A0A958B2Y1-F1
#
_entry.id   AF-A0A958B2Y1-F1
#
_cell.length_a   1.000
_cell.length_b   1.000
_cell.length_c   1.000
_cell.angle_alpha   90.00
_cell.angle_beta   90.00
_cell.angle_gamma   90.00
#
_symmetry.space_group_name_H-M   'P 1'
#
loop_
_entity.id
_entity.type
_entity.pdbx_description
1 polymer ?
#
loop_
_entity_poly.entity_id
_entity_poly.type
_entity_poly.pdbx_seq_one_letter_code
_entity_poly.pdbx_strand_id
1 'polypeptide(L)'
;MAELAEGSSIGPFPYYVVRRLGYRQGAMAHVYLASVGDYQLGGLTNLVVIKITRAEDEHAEFYRLTLENEVERLRRLKHPGIVRLYPVQKHGLRNLPYMAQASLPGKPWFSVMEYLAGDSLSFLLKQQ
;
A
#
# COMPACT_ATOMS: atom_id res chain seq x y z
N MET A 1 -12.53 -2.81 8.84
CA MET A 1 -11.37 -2.17 9.48
C MET A 1 -11.57 -0.68 9.42
N ALA A 2 -11.38 0.03 10.54
CA ALA A 2 -11.38 1.50 10.55
C ALA A 2 -10.20 2.04 9.73
N GLU A 3 -10.35 3.25 9.18
CA GLU A 3 -9.27 3.90 8.42
C GLU A 3 -8.06 4.16 9.31
N LEU A 4 -6.86 3.96 8.76
CA LEU A 4 -5.62 4.23 9.49
C LEU A 4 -5.41 5.74 9.60
N ALA A 5 -5.14 6.21 10.82
CA ALA A 5 -4.79 7.59 11.07
C ALA A 5 -3.38 7.92 10.55
N GLU A 6 -3.13 9.19 10.27
CA GLU A 6 -1.79 9.68 9.99
C GLU A 6 -0.82 9.35 11.13
N GLY A 7 0.42 8.99 10.79
CA GLY A 7 1.45 8.49 11.71
C GLY A 7 1.32 7.01 12.10
N SER A 8 0.21 6.33 11.74
CA SER A 8 0.02 4.91 12.11
C SER A 8 1.04 4.00 11.43
N SER A 9 1.57 3.02 12.17
CA SER A 9 2.37 1.94 11.61
C SER A 9 1.50 0.74 11.21
N ILE A 10 2.00 -0.08 10.29
CA ILE A 10 1.29 -1.30 9.82
C ILE A 10 1.89 -2.60 10.39
N GLY A 11 2.53 -2.50 11.55
CA GLY A 11 3.21 -3.60 12.24
C GLY A 11 4.73 -3.40 12.32
N PRO A 12 5.55 -4.47 12.27
CA PRO A 12 7.00 -4.39 12.42
C PRO A 12 7.72 -3.92 11.15
N PHE A 13 6.99 -3.30 10.23
CA PHE A 13 7.51 -2.84 8.94
C PHE A 13 7.84 -1.35 9.02
N PRO A 14 8.84 -0.86 8.26
CA PRO A 14 9.32 0.51 8.36
C PRO A 14 8.41 1.49 7.60
N TYR A 15 7.09 1.36 7.72
CA TYR A 15 6.12 2.14 6.99
C TYR A 15 5.17 2.87 7.93
N TYR A 16 5.03 4.18 7.70
CA TYR A 16 4.15 5.05 8.48
C TYR A 16 3.17 5.76 7.55
N VAL A 17 1.89 5.70 7.89
CA VAL A 17 0.81 6.29 7.10
C VAL A 17 0.98 7.82 7.11
N VAL A 18 1.03 8.41 5.93
CA VAL A 18 0.99 9.87 5.75
C VAL A 18 -0.46 10.31 5.56
N ARG A 19 -1.15 9.71 4.59
CA ARG A 19 -2.58 9.99 4.33
C ARG A 19 -3.22 8.90 3.50
N ARG A 20 -4.55 8.86 3.51
CA ARG A 20 -5.32 8.01 2.59
C ARG A 20 -5.31 8.59 1.18
N LEU A 21 -5.24 7.72 0.17
CA LEU A 21 -5.39 8.05 -1.25
C LEU A 21 -6.74 7.54 -1.77
N GLY A 22 -7.31 8.27 -2.75
CA GLY A 22 -8.55 7.85 -3.43
C GLY A 22 -9.77 7.77 -2.51
N TYR A 23 -10.25 8.90 -1.99
CA TYR A 23 -11.46 8.95 -1.15
C TYR A 23 -12.65 8.24 -1.85
N ARG A 24 -13.20 7.20 -1.19
CA ARG A 24 -14.28 6.32 -1.71
C ARG A 24 -13.93 5.50 -2.96
N GLN A 25 -12.65 5.35 -3.32
CA GLN A 25 -12.22 4.47 -4.41
C GLN A 25 -11.72 3.12 -3.87
N GLY A 26 -12.12 2.03 -4.52
CA GLY A 26 -11.70 0.67 -4.20
C GLY A 26 -12.62 -0.06 -3.22
N ALA A 27 -13.39 -1.02 -3.74
CA ALA A 27 -14.22 -1.91 -2.93
C ALA A 27 -13.36 -2.88 -2.08
N MET A 28 -12.23 -3.34 -2.60
CA MET A 28 -11.50 -4.50 -2.07
C MET A 28 -10.35 -4.14 -1.11
N ALA A 29 -9.86 -2.90 -1.18
CA ALA A 29 -8.66 -2.47 -0.47
C ALA A 29 -8.72 -0.98 -0.12
N HIS A 30 -8.00 -0.60 0.94
CA HIS A 30 -7.65 0.78 1.24
C HIS A 30 -6.26 1.08 0.68
N VAL A 31 -6.08 2.29 0.17
CA VAL A 31 -4.81 2.74 -0.39
C VAL A 31 -4.31 3.93 0.41
N TYR A 32 -3.06 3.89 0.84
CA TYR A 32 -2.43 4.91 1.67
C TYR A 32 -1.12 5.37 1.04
N LEU A 33 -0.85 6.67 1.13
CA LEU A 33 0.50 7.20 1.02
C LEU A 33 1.22 6.95 2.35
N ALA A 34 2.44 6.48 2.29
CA ALA A 34 3.27 6.19 3.46
C ALA A 34 4.72 6.65 3.23
N SER A 35 5.41 6.98 4.32
CA SER A 35 6.86 7.18 4.34
C SER A 35 7.57 5.89 4.73
N VAL A 36 8.78 5.70 4.21
CA VAL A 36 9.67 4.62 4.64
C VAL A 36 10.66 5.16 5.67
N GLY A 37 10.77 4.51 6.83
CA GLY A 37 11.65 4.95 7.92
C GLY A 37 11.01 5.99 8.84
N ASP A 38 11.82 6.75 9.58
CA ASP A 38 11.35 7.51 10.74
C ASP A 38 10.51 8.74 10.35
N TYR A 39 9.20 8.67 10.62
CA TYR A 39 8.23 9.73 10.34
C TYR A 39 8.52 11.02 11.15
N GLN A 40 9.25 10.93 12.28
CA GLN A 40 9.46 12.06 13.20
C GLN A 40 10.61 13.01 12.81
N LEU A 41 11.47 12.66 11.86
CA LEU A 41 12.63 13.47 11.47
C LEU A 41 12.33 14.57 10.42
N GLY A 42 11.05 14.89 10.22
CA GLY A 42 10.62 16.10 9.49
C GLY A 42 10.80 16.08 7.97
N GLY A 43 11.34 15.00 7.40
CA GLY A 43 11.46 14.81 5.95
C GLY A 43 10.59 13.65 5.46
N LEU A 44 9.55 13.95 4.66
CA LEU A 44 8.85 12.96 3.82
C LEU A 44 9.77 12.51 2.68
N THR A 45 10.86 11.83 3.04
CA THR A 45 11.78 11.21 2.07
C THR A 45 11.33 9.76 1.87
N ASN A 46 11.48 9.25 0.65
CA ASN A 46 11.09 7.87 0.27
C ASN A 46 9.59 7.56 0.50
N LEU A 47 8.73 8.22 -0.27
CA LEU A 47 7.30 7.95 -0.28
C LEU A 47 6.97 6.67 -1.07
N VAL A 48 6.05 5.89 -0.52
CA VAL A 48 5.50 4.69 -1.14
C VAL A 48 3.98 4.68 -1.00
N VAL A 49 3.33 3.88 -1.84
CA VAL A 49 1.91 3.58 -1.71
C VAL A 49 1.74 2.19 -1.11
N ILE A 50 0.84 2.09 -0.14
CA ILE A 50 0.50 0.84 0.52
C ILE A 50 -0.96 0.51 0.21
N LYS A 51 -1.18 -0.63 -0.43
CA LYS A 51 -2.50 -1.17 -0.71
C LYS A 51 -2.80 -2.29 0.28
N ILE A 52 -3.80 -2.10 1.13
CA ILE A 52 -4.17 -3.01 2.24
C ILE A 52 -5.56 -3.58 1.97
N THR A 53 -5.71 -4.90 1.93
CA THR A 53 -7.01 -5.55 1.72
C THR A 53 -7.95 -5.33 2.90
N ARG A 54 -9.26 -5.35 2.64
CA ARG A 54 -10.27 -5.35 3.70
C ARG A 54 -10.38 -6.76 4.30
N ALA A 55 -10.02 -6.92 5.56
CA ALA A 55 -10.01 -8.24 6.22
C ALA A 55 -11.27 -8.57 7.03
N GLU A 56 -12.14 -7.58 7.27
CA GLU A 56 -13.39 -7.75 8.04
C GLU A 56 -14.61 -7.95 7.13
N ASP A 57 -14.39 -8.10 5.82
CA ASP A 57 -15.44 -8.29 4.82
C ASP A 57 -15.70 -9.79 4.60
N GLU A 58 -16.93 -10.17 4.27
CA GLU A 58 -17.28 -11.56 3.91
C GLU A 58 -16.44 -12.10 2.74
N HIS A 59 -15.92 -11.20 1.90
CA HIS A 59 -15.07 -11.49 0.76
C HIS A 59 -13.57 -11.37 1.04
N ALA A 60 -13.13 -11.35 2.30
CA ALA A 60 -11.72 -11.15 2.66
C ALA A 60 -10.75 -12.11 1.96
N GLU A 61 -11.11 -13.38 1.78
CA GLU A 61 -10.29 -14.35 1.05
C GLU A 61 -10.17 -13.98 -0.44
N PHE A 62 -11.28 -13.60 -1.07
CA PHE A 62 -11.28 -13.16 -2.46
C PHE A 62 -10.42 -11.90 -2.66
N TYR A 63 -10.46 -10.97 -1.71
CA TYR A 63 -9.62 -9.77 -1.74
C TYR A 63 -8.14 -10.10 -1.60
N ARG A 64 -7.80 -11.06 -0.72
CA ARG A 64 -6.43 -11.59 -0.59
C ARG A 64 -5.96 -12.22 -1.90
N LEU A 65 -6.75 -13.11 -2.50
CA LEU A 65 -6.41 -13.78 -3.76
C LEU A 65 -6.22 -12.79 -4.92
N THR A 66 -7.02 -11.73 -4.95
CA THR A 66 -6.87 -10.69 -5.97
C THR A 66 -5.59 -9.90 -5.80
N LEU A 67 -5.22 -9.55 -4.56
CA LEU A 67 -3.93 -8.92 -4.27
C LEU A 67 -2.76 -9.82 -4.64
N GLU A 68 -2.85 -11.11 -4.32
CA GLU A 68 -1.84 -12.11 -4.68
C GLU A 68 -1.63 -12.21 -6.20
N ASN A 69 -2.73 -12.28 -6.96
CA ASN A 69 -2.70 -12.29 -8.43
C ASN A 69 -2.09 -11.02 -9.02
N GLU A 70 -2.41 -9.85 -8.45
CA GLU A 70 -1.84 -8.57 -8.85
C GLU A 70 -0.33 -8.54 -8.62
N VAL A 71 0.11 -8.96 -7.42
CA VAL A 71 1.53 -9.05 -7.06
C VAL A 71 2.29 -10.02 -7.97
N GLU A 72 1.75 -11.21 -8.25
CA GLU A 72 2.42 -12.21 -9.09
C GLU A 72 2.67 -11.73 -10.52
N ARG A 73 1.73 -10.95 -11.07
CA ARG A 73 1.84 -10.37 -12.41
C ARG A 73 2.76 -9.16 -12.43
N LEU A 74 2.51 -8.20 -11.55
CA LEU A 74 3.19 -6.90 -11.59
C LEU A 74 4.63 -6.98 -11.07
N ARG A 75 4.99 -7.92 -10.19
CA ARG A 75 6.38 -8.07 -9.68
C ARG A 75 7.43 -8.33 -10.77
N ARG A 76 7.00 -8.85 -11.92
CA ARG A 76 7.88 -9.19 -13.06
C ARG A 76 7.94 -8.07 -14.10
N LEU A 77 7.06 -7.08 -14.03
CA LEU A 77 6.97 -6.00 -14.99
C LEU A 77 7.88 -4.84 -14.59
N LYS A 78 8.66 -4.35 -15.55
CA LYS A 78 9.52 -3.16 -15.41
C LYS A 78 9.32 -2.29 -16.64
N HIS A 79 8.42 -1.32 -16.54
CA HIS A 79 8.09 -0.42 -17.65
C HIS A 79 7.70 0.96 -17.10
N PRO A 80 8.13 2.08 -17.70
CA PRO A 80 7.86 3.43 -17.18
C PRO A 80 6.37 3.80 -17.12
N GLY A 81 5.54 3.20 -17.97
CA GLY A 81 4.09 3.39 -17.96
C GLY A 81 3.31 2.46 -17.01
N ILE A 82 3.99 1.65 -16.18
CA ILE A 82 3.36 0.71 -15.26
C ILE A 82 3.92 0.94 -13.86
N VAL A 83 3.04 1.13 -12.88
CA VAL A 83 3.44 1.33 -11.49
C VAL A 83 4.31 0.17 -11.00
N ARG A 84 5.45 0.49 -10.38
CA ARG A 84 6.38 -0.52 -9.89
C ARG A 84 5.96 -1.03 -8.52
N LEU A 85 5.94 -2.35 -8.33
CA LEU A 85 5.92 -2.91 -6.97
C LEU A 85 7.33 -2.94 -6.36
N TYR A 86 7.36 -2.70 -5.06
CA TYR A 86 8.56 -2.86 -4.26
C TYR A 86 8.42 -4.10 -3.36
N PRO A 87 9.53 -4.83 -3.11
CA PRO A 87 9.54 -5.82 -2.04
C PRO A 87 9.22 -5.17 -0.70
N VAL A 88 8.42 -5.86 0.12
CA VAL A 88 8.09 -5.45 1.48
C VAL A 88 9.35 -5.53 2.33
N GLN A 89 9.79 -4.38 2.84
CA GLN A 89 10.97 -4.27 3.66
C GLN A 89 10.70 -4.83 5.06
N LYS A 90 11.56 -5.74 5.52
CA LYS A 90 11.53 -6.25 6.89
C LYS A 90 12.95 -6.56 7.34
N HIS A 91 13.28 -6.16 8.56
CA HIS A 91 14.61 -6.36 9.12
C HIS A 91 14.97 -7.85 9.17
N GLY A 92 16.19 -8.20 8.74
CA GLY A 92 16.73 -9.56 8.83
C GLY A 92 16.26 -10.56 7.76
N LEU A 93 15.46 -10.16 6.76
CA LEU A 93 15.06 -11.05 5.66
C LEU A 93 15.94 -10.87 4.41
N ARG A 94 16.54 -11.96 3.94
CA ARG A 94 17.36 -11.99 2.71
C ARG A 94 16.50 -12.04 1.44
N ASN A 95 15.37 -12.75 1.49
CA ASN A 95 14.38 -12.79 0.40
C ASN A 95 13.14 -12.01 0.85
N LEU A 96 12.97 -10.81 0.30
CA LEU A 96 11.85 -9.94 0.63
C LEU A 96 10.61 -10.31 -0.19
N PRO A 97 9.46 -10.62 0.43
CA PRO A 97 8.23 -10.90 -0.28
C PRO A 97 7.64 -9.61 -0.86
N TYR A 98 6.77 -9.70 -1.87
CA TYR A 98 6.05 -8.54 -2.41
C TYR A 98 4.68 -8.30 -1.77
N MET A 99 4.32 -9.15 -0.80
CA MET A 99 3.08 -9.07 -0.04
C MET A 99 3.32 -9.60 1.37
N ALA A 100 2.69 -8.99 2.37
CA ALA A 100 2.82 -9.40 3.77
C ALA A 100 1.52 -9.15 4.55
N GLN A 101 1.39 -9.76 5.72
CA GLN A 101 0.30 -9.46 6.64
C GLN A 101 0.68 -8.30 7.57
N ALA A 102 -0.19 -7.30 7.66
CA ALA A 102 -0.05 -6.20 8.59
C ALA A 102 -0.43 -6.64 10.01
N SER A 103 0.21 -6.06 11.02
CA SER A 103 -0.16 -6.27 12.43
C SER A 103 -1.30 -5.35 12.85
N LEU A 104 -2.43 -5.46 12.15
CA LEU A 104 -3.65 -4.68 12.34
C LEU A 104 -4.81 -5.62 12.67
N PRO A 105 -5.94 -5.13 13.21
CA PRO A 105 -7.15 -5.93 13.39
C PRO A 105 -7.54 -6.66 12.10
N GLY A 106 -7.87 -7.95 12.21
CA GLY A 106 -8.16 -8.82 11.06
C GLY A 106 -6.93 -9.30 10.28
N LYS A 107 -5.71 -8.84 10.63
CA LYS A 107 -4.43 -9.22 9.98
C LYS A 107 -4.49 -9.12 8.44
N PRO A 108 -4.90 -7.95 7.90
CA PRO A 108 -5.06 -7.78 6.46
C PRO A 108 -3.74 -7.94 5.73
N TRP A 109 -3.84 -8.32 4.47
CA TRP A 109 -2.69 -8.43 3.58
C TRP A 109 -2.44 -7.10 2.89
N PHE A 110 -1.17 -6.79 2.63
CA PHE A 110 -0.80 -5.58 1.93
C PHE A 110 0.35 -5.80 0.94
N SER A 111 0.43 -4.91 -0.05
CA SER A 111 1.57 -4.75 -0.95
C SER A 111 2.06 -3.31 -0.94
N VAL A 112 3.29 -3.11 -1.42
CA VAL A 112 3.97 -1.81 -1.47
C VAL A 112 4.31 -1.49 -2.91
N MET A 113 4.03 -0.26 -3.33
CA MET A 113 4.24 0.20 -4.69
C MET A 113 4.78 1.64 -4.73
N GLU A 114 5.28 2.00 -5.90
CA GLU A 114 5.75 3.35 -6.22
C GLU A 114 4.67 4.40 -5.98
N TYR A 115 5.08 5.54 -5.41
CA TYR A 115 4.24 6.72 -5.34
C TYR A 115 4.45 7.58 -6.59
N LEU A 116 3.37 7.77 -7.36
CA LEU A 116 3.33 8.67 -8.50
C LEU A 116 2.68 9.98 -8.07
N ALA A 117 3.43 11.08 -8.13
CA ALA A 117 2.91 12.41 -7.91
C ALA A 117 2.06 12.86 -9.13
N GLY A 118 1.00 13.64 -8.89
CA GLY A 118 0.12 14.15 -9.96
C GLY A 118 -1.33 13.67 -9.90
N ASP A 119 -1.68 12.84 -8.91
CA ASP A 119 -3.03 12.27 -8.69
C ASP A 119 -3.53 11.41 -9.88
N SER A 120 -4.76 10.92 -9.82
CA SER A 120 -5.35 10.12 -10.89
C SER A 120 -5.78 10.99 -12.08
N LEU A 121 -5.79 10.40 -13.28
CA LEU A 121 -6.39 11.04 -14.45
C LEU A 121 -7.85 11.49 -14.20
N SER A 122 -8.62 10.67 -13.48
CA SER A 122 -10.00 10.99 -13.11
C SER A 122 -10.12 12.20 -12.19
N PHE A 123 -9.12 12.47 -11.36
CA PHE A 123 -9.05 13.69 -10.56
C PHE A 123 -8.75 14.89 -11.45
N LEU A 124 -7.72 14.79 -12.30
CA LEU A 124 -7.30 15.85 -13.21
C LEU A 124 -8.42 16.27 -14.19
N LEU A 125 -9.17 15.31 -14.73
CA LEU A 125 -10.29 15.58 -15.64
C LEU A 125 -11.47 16.30 -14.98
N LYS A 126 -11.61 16.22 -13.64
CA LYS A 126 -12.67 16.92 -12.90
C LYS A 126 -12.30 18.35 -12.51
N GLN A 127 -11.04 18.74 -12.72
CA GLN A 127 -10.54 20.08 -12.42
C GLN A 127 -10.52 21.00 -13.65
N GLN A 128 -10.93 20.51 -14.82
CA GLN A 128 -11.18 21.28 -16.03
C GLN A 128 -12.65 21.70 -16.10
#